data_AF-A0A0Q8HRL5-F1
#
_entry.id   AF-A0A0Q8HRL5-F1
#
_cell.length_a   1.000
_cell.length_b   1.000
_cell.length_c   1.000
_cell.angle_alpha   90.00
_cell.angle_beta   90.00
_cell.angle_gamma   90.00
#
_symmetry.space_group_name_H-M   'P 1'
#
loop_
_entity.id
_entity.type
_entity.pdbx_description
1 polymer ?
#
loop_
_entity_poly.entity_id
_entity_poly.type
_entity_poly.pdbx_seq_one_letter_code
_entity_poly.pdbx_strand_id
1 'polypeptide(L)'
;MTSPVGNRRRQRSTRLLVAVALLTLAALAVAGTAVTGSWLLVTVAAAGAVVLGAAALKIAHTELIAIRHEAARDRAGQAKAYADLTEVRTAENVEFAADMTGRLAKRDATISRLEKRLGDAASELADARQELADAHDQAAEAQRVAERLGERLTDAEERAGQAIVRVAELEAELDVLQAEWQLMESRTRGSGRKAV
;
A
#
# COMPACT_ATOMS: atom_id res chain seq x y z
N MET A 1 -5.06 -15.00 27.55
CA MET A 1 -5.99 -15.56 28.55
C MET A 1 -6.04 -17.06 28.34
N THR A 2 -5.17 -17.79 29.05
CA THR A 2 -5.02 -19.24 28.97
C THR A 2 -6.06 -19.86 29.89
N SER A 3 -7.09 -20.50 29.32
CA SER A 3 -8.05 -21.28 30.11
C SER A 3 -7.30 -22.37 30.88
N PRO A 4 -7.51 -22.56 32.19
CA PRO A 4 -6.92 -23.68 32.88
C PRO A 4 -7.63 -24.93 32.37
N VAL A 5 -6.91 -25.77 31.63
CA VAL A 5 -7.34 -27.15 31.35
C VAL A 5 -7.21 -27.91 32.66
N GLY A 6 -8.16 -27.67 33.55
CA GLY A 6 -8.23 -28.34 34.84
C GLY A 6 -8.49 -29.82 34.58
N ASN A 7 -7.45 -30.63 34.72
CA ASN A 7 -7.55 -32.06 34.93
C ASN A 7 -8.28 -32.29 36.27
N ARG A 8 -9.60 -32.03 36.30
CA ARG A 8 -10.48 -32.36 37.41
C ARG A 8 -10.59 -33.88 37.41
N ARG A 9 -9.61 -34.55 38.02
CA ARG A 9 -9.78 -35.91 38.53
C ARG A 9 -11.05 -35.88 39.38
N ARG A 10 -12.18 -36.29 38.79
CA ARG A 10 -13.48 -36.29 39.45
C ARG A 10 -13.31 -37.10 40.73
N GLN A 11 -13.44 -36.41 41.87
CA GLN A 11 -13.46 -37.02 43.18
C GLN A 11 -14.51 -38.15 43.13
N ARG A 12 -14.08 -39.38 43.40
CA ARG A 12 -15.00 -40.54 43.37
C ARG A 12 -16.13 -40.27 44.36
N SER A 13 -17.36 -40.23 43.86
CA SER A 13 -18.54 -39.98 44.69
C SER A 13 -18.59 -41.01 45.82
N THR A 14 -18.65 -40.53 47.06
CA THR A 14 -18.74 -41.38 48.26
C THR A 14 -19.95 -42.32 48.17
N ARG A 15 -21.01 -41.91 47.47
CA ARG A 15 -22.21 -42.72 47.22
C ARG A 15 -21.93 -43.94 46.34
N LEU A 16 -21.11 -43.79 45.30
CA LEU A 16 -20.67 -44.93 44.47
C LEU A 16 -19.76 -45.87 45.27
N LEU A 17 -18.90 -45.34 46.14
CA LEU A 17 -18.09 -46.18 47.04
C LEU A 17 -18.97 -46.99 48.00
N VAL A 18 -20.02 -46.39 48.57
CA VAL A 18 -20.99 -47.11 49.42
C VAL A 18 -21.72 -48.19 48.62
N ALA A 19 -22.19 -47.91 47.40
CA ALA A 19 -22.85 -48.91 46.56
C ALA A 19 -21.92 -50.11 46.26
N VAL A 20 -20.65 -49.85 45.94
CA VAL A 20 -19.64 -50.90 45.73
C VAL A 20 -19.40 -51.68 47.03
N ALA A 21 -19.28 -51.01 48.17
CA ALA A 21 -19.09 -51.67 49.47
C ALA A 21 -20.25 -52.62 49.82
N LEU A 22 -21.51 -52.19 49.59
CA LEU A 22 -22.70 -53.02 49.80
C LEU A 22 -22.68 -54.28 48.92
N LEU A 23 -22.29 -54.15 47.65
CA LEU A 23 -22.16 -55.29 46.73
C LEU A 23 -21.04 -56.24 47.17
N THR A 24 -19.88 -55.71 47.60
CA THR A 24 -18.79 -56.55 48.11
C THR A 24 -19.17 -57.29 49.38
N LEU A 25 -19.91 -56.64 50.30
CA LEU A 25 -20.37 -57.26 51.54
C LEU A 25 -21.39 -58.36 51.25
N ALA A 26 -22.33 -58.12 50.34
CA ALA A 26 -23.29 -59.12 49.89
C ALA A 26 -22.59 -60.35 49.27
N ALA A 27 -21.60 -60.13 48.41
CA ALA A 27 -20.82 -61.21 47.79
C ALA A 27 -20.03 -62.02 48.82
N LEU A 28 -19.37 -61.35 49.77
CA LEU A 28 -18.62 -62.02 50.85
C LEU A 28 -19.54 -62.81 51.77
N ALA A 29 -20.72 -62.28 52.11
CA ALA A 29 -21.70 -62.99 52.93
C ALA A 29 -22.16 -64.28 52.26
N VAL A 30 -22.52 -64.24 50.97
CA VAL A 30 -22.92 -65.44 50.21
C VAL A 30 -21.76 -66.43 50.10
N ALA A 31 -20.56 -65.97 49.75
CA ALA A 31 -19.37 -66.83 49.64
C ALA A 31 -19.03 -67.51 50.97
N GLY A 32 -19.14 -66.79 52.10
CA GLY A 32 -18.90 -67.35 53.44
C GLY A 32 -19.85 -68.49 53.80
N THR A 33 -21.12 -68.41 53.36
CA THR A 33 -22.08 -69.50 53.62
C THR A 33 -21.75 -70.80 52.90
N ALA A 34 -21.04 -70.75 51.77
CA ALA A 34 -20.71 -71.94 50.97
C ALA A 34 -19.84 -72.96 51.74
N VAL A 35 -19.03 -72.51 52.69
CA VAL A 35 -18.15 -73.38 53.50
C VAL A 35 -18.92 -74.14 54.58
N THR A 36 -20.09 -73.63 54.99
CA THR A 36 -20.85 -74.18 56.12
C THR A 36 -21.75 -75.37 55.77
N GLY A 37 -22.10 -75.55 54.49
CA GLY A 37 -23.01 -76.62 54.03
C GLY A 37 -24.48 -76.48 54.49
N SER A 38 -24.85 -75.39 55.18
CA SER A 38 -26.20 -75.18 55.71
C SER A 38 -27.11 -74.47 54.72
N TRP A 39 -28.18 -75.14 54.28
CA TRP A 39 -29.15 -74.59 53.33
C TRP A 39 -29.92 -73.37 53.88
N LEU A 40 -30.17 -73.32 55.19
CA LEU A 40 -30.81 -72.18 55.85
C LEU A 40 -29.92 -70.94 55.83
N LEU A 41 -28.62 -71.09 56.09
CA LEU A 41 -27.70 -69.96 56.03
C LEU A 41 -27.58 -69.40 54.60
N VAL A 42 -27.53 -70.28 53.61
CA VAL A 42 -27.47 -69.89 52.19
C VAL A 42 -28.72 -69.11 51.78
N THR A 43 -29.92 -69.57 52.16
CA THR A 43 -31.17 -68.89 51.79
C THR A 43 -31.31 -67.51 52.44
N VAL A 44 -30.94 -67.37 53.72
CA VAL A 44 -30.95 -66.08 54.41
C VAL A 44 -29.90 -65.12 53.82
N ALA A 45 -28.69 -65.60 53.53
CA ALA A 45 -27.65 -64.80 52.89
C ALA A 45 -28.04 -64.37 51.47
N ALA A 46 -28.69 -65.24 50.70
CA ALA A 46 -29.21 -64.92 49.38
C ALA A 46 -30.29 -63.82 49.44
N ALA A 47 -31.25 -63.94 50.37
CA ALA A 47 -32.27 -62.90 50.58
C ALA A 47 -31.63 -61.55 50.97
N GLY A 48 -30.67 -61.56 51.89
CA GLY A 48 -29.90 -60.38 52.27
C GLY A 48 -29.13 -59.76 51.11
N ALA A 49 -28.50 -60.60 50.27
CA ALA A 49 -27.77 -60.15 49.09
C ALA A 49 -28.66 -59.46 48.06
N VAL A 50 -29.89 -59.94 47.85
CA VAL A 50 -30.88 -59.28 46.97
C VAL A 50 -31.25 -57.90 47.50
N VAL A 51 -31.49 -57.76 48.81
CA VAL A 51 -31.81 -56.47 49.44
C VAL A 51 -30.65 -55.48 49.31
N LEU A 52 -29.43 -55.92 49.63
CA LEU A 52 -28.22 -55.10 49.51
C LEU A 52 -27.94 -54.71 48.05
N GLY A 53 -28.14 -55.64 47.11
CA GLY A 53 -27.99 -55.39 45.68
C GLY A 53 -29.01 -54.38 45.15
N ALA A 54 -30.28 -54.49 45.56
CA ALA A 54 -31.33 -53.53 45.19
C ALA A 54 -31.03 -52.12 45.74
N ALA A 55 -30.53 -52.02 46.97
CA ALA A 55 -30.10 -50.76 47.58
C ALA A 55 -28.92 -50.15 46.80
N ALA A 56 -27.90 -50.95 46.47
CA ALA A 56 -26.75 -50.49 45.68
C ALA A 56 -27.16 -50.00 44.28
N LEU A 57 -28.05 -50.72 43.59
CA LEU A 57 -28.56 -50.32 42.28
C LEU A 57 -29.33 -49.00 42.34
N LYS A 58 -30.19 -48.82 43.34
CA LYS A 58 -30.92 -47.56 43.54
C LYS A 58 -29.96 -46.39 43.73
N ILE A 59 -28.95 -46.55 44.57
CA ILE A 59 -27.92 -45.51 44.80
C ILE A 59 -27.21 -45.18 43.48
N ALA A 60 -26.71 -46.20 42.76
CA ALA A 60 -26.01 -46.00 41.49
C ALA A 60 -26.90 -45.33 40.42
N HIS A 61 -28.18 -45.71 40.36
CA HIS A 61 -29.13 -45.14 39.41
C HIS A 61 -29.41 -43.66 39.68
N THR A 62 -29.67 -43.29 40.94
CA THR A 62 -29.91 -41.88 41.30
C THR A 62 -28.70 -40.99 41.02
N GLU A 63 -27.49 -41.51 41.26
CA GLU A 63 -26.25 -40.79 40.95
C GLU A 63 -26.05 -40.62 39.43
N LEU A 64 -26.35 -41.65 38.63
CA LEU A 64 -26.26 -41.58 37.18
C LEU A 64 -27.19 -40.50 36.60
N ILE A 65 -28.43 -40.41 37.09
CA ILE A 65 -29.38 -39.38 36.67
C ILE A 65 -28.86 -38.00 37.05
N ALA A 66 -28.35 -37.83 38.27
CA ALA A 66 -27.78 -36.56 38.73
C ALA A 66 -26.61 -36.13 37.84
N ILE A 67 -25.68 -37.03 37.53
CA ILE A 67 -24.53 -36.77 36.64
C ILE A 67 -24.99 -36.38 35.24
N ARG A 68 -26.00 -37.08 34.68
CA ARG A 68 -26.54 -36.75 33.36
C ARG A 68 -27.15 -35.36 33.33
N HIS A 69 -27.90 -34.99 34.36
CA HIS A 69 -28.53 -33.68 34.46
C HIS A 69 -27.49 -32.57 34.62
N GLU A 70 -26.48 -32.77 35.47
CA GLU A 70 -25.37 -31.83 35.64
C GLU A 70 -24.58 -31.67 34.33
N ALA A 71 -24.27 -32.76 33.64
CA ALA A 71 -23.57 -32.72 32.36
C ALA A 71 -24.39 -32.04 31.24
N ALA A 72 -25.72 -32.14 31.28
CA ALA A 72 -26.60 -31.41 30.37
C ALA A 72 -26.59 -29.91 30.69
N ARG A 73 -26.67 -29.54 31.97
CA ARG A 73 -26.59 -28.14 32.43
C ARG A 73 -25.26 -27.50 32.10
N ASP A 74 -24.15 -28.20 32.31
CA ASP A 74 -22.79 -27.73 31.99
C ASP A 74 -22.64 -27.50 30.49
N ARG A 75 -23.07 -28.45 29.65
CA ARG A 75 -23.08 -28.27 28.19
C ARG A 75 -23.93 -27.09 27.74
N ALA A 76 -25.10 -26.88 28.35
CA ALA A 76 -25.94 -25.73 28.05
C ALA A 76 -25.26 -24.41 28.46
N GLY A 77 -24.60 -24.38 29.62
CA GLY A 77 -23.82 -23.23 30.07
C GLY A 77 -22.64 -22.91 29.15
N GLN A 78 -21.91 -23.94 28.71
CA GLN A 78 -20.82 -23.79 27.74
C GLN A 78 -21.33 -23.28 26.39
N ALA A 79 -22.42 -23.86 25.86
CA ALA A 79 -23.02 -23.41 24.61
C ALA A 79 -23.43 -21.93 24.67
N LYS A 80 -24.03 -21.50 25.79
CA LYS A 80 -24.36 -20.09 26.01
C LYS A 80 -23.11 -19.21 26.06
N ALA A 81 -22.09 -19.59 26.84
CA ALA A 81 -20.84 -18.82 26.91
C ALA A 81 -20.14 -18.71 25.54
N TYR A 82 -20.18 -19.76 24.73
CA TYR A 82 -19.67 -19.72 23.36
C TYR A 82 -20.51 -18.83 22.45
N ALA A 83 -21.84 -18.85 22.58
CA ALA A 83 -22.72 -17.95 21.84
C ALA A 83 -22.43 -16.48 22.19
N ASP A 84 -22.36 -16.14 23.47
CA ASP A 84 -22.05 -14.79 23.96
C ASP A 84 -20.67 -14.32 23.45
N LEU A 85 -19.65 -15.18 23.49
CA LEU A 85 -18.32 -14.86 22.95
C LEU A 85 -18.34 -14.67 21.43
N THR A 86 -19.15 -15.44 20.72
CA THR A 86 -19.28 -15.35 19.26
C THR A 86 -19.99 -14.08 18.85
N GLU A 87 -20.99 -13.64 19.61
CA GLU A 87 -21.67 -12.36 19.40
C GLU A 87 -20.69 -11.19 19.52
N VAL A 88 -19.92 -11.14 20.62
CA VAL A 88 -18.91 -10.09 20.83
C VAL A 88 -17.88 -10.08 19.70
N ARG A 89 -17.30 -11.24 19.35
CA ARG A 89 -16.31 -11.33 18.28
C ARG A 89 -16.86 -10.97 16.91
N THR A 90 -18.12 -11.32 16.64
CA THR A 90 -18.77 -10.94 15.37
C THR A 90 -18.94 -9.43 15.29
N ALA A 91 -19.37 -8.79 16.38
CA ALA A 91 -19.48 -7.33 16.44
C ALA A 91 -18.12 -6.63 16.24
N GLU A 92 -17.08 -7.08 16.94
CA GLU A 92 -15.70 -6.58 16.79
C GLU A 92 -15.19 -6.77 15.35
N ASN A 93 -15.44 -7.93 14.74
CA ASN A 93 -15.02 -8.21 13.37
C ASN A 93 -15.73 -7.31 12.34
N VAL A 94 -17.02 -7.01 12.55
CA VAL A 94 -17.77 -6.10 11.67
C VAL A 94 -17.22 -4.68 11.77
N GLU A 95 -16.96 -4.19 12.98
CA GLU A 95 -16.36 -2.87 13.21
C GLU A 95 -14.97 -2.78 12.58
N PHE A 96 -14.12 -3.80 12.81
CA PHE A 96 -12.79 -3.87 12.22
C PHE A 96 -12.83 -3.90 10.69
N ALA A 97 -13.74 -4.69 10.10
CA ALA A 97 -13.90 -4.75 8.66
C ALA A 97 -14.31 -3.38 8.09
N ALA A 98 -15.29 -2.72 8.71
CA ALA A 98 -15.76 -1.40 8.29
C ALA A 98 -14.64 -0.35 8.34
N ASP A 99 -13.88 -0.32 9.43
CA ASP A 99 -12.75 0.61 9.58
C ASP A 99 -11.64 0.33 8.55
N MET A 100 -11.27 -0.94 8.34
CA MET A 100 -10.27 -1.31 7.32
C MET A 100 -10.73 -0.94 5.90
N THR A 101 -11.99 -1.18 5.56
CA THR A 101 -12.58 -0.75 4.28
C THR A 101 -12.51 0.79 4.13
N GLY A 102 -12.82 1.55 5.19
CA GLY A 102 -12.69 3.00 5.18
C GLY A 102 -11.25 3.48 4.96
N ARG A 103 -10.28 2.83 5.62
CA ARG A 103 -8.85 3.12 5.43
C ARG A 103 -8.38 2.83 4.01
N LEU A 104 -8.82 1.72 3.42
CA LEU A 104 -8.51 1.37 2.02
C LEU A 104 -9.10 2.40 1.06
N ALA A 105 -10.38 2.73 1.19
CA ALA A 105 -11.04 3.73 0.34
C ALA A 105 -10.32 5.10 0.38
N LYS A 106 -9.87 5.53 1.56
CA LYS A 106 -9.09 6.77 1.71
C LYS A 106 -7.74 6.71 1.00
N ARG A 107 -7.06 5.55 1.04
CA ARG A 107 -5.80 5.33 0.34
C ARG A 107 -6.00 5.31 -1.16
N ASP A 108 -6.99 4.58 -1.67
CA ASP A 108 -7.32 4.51 -3.10
C ASP A 108 -7.65 5.90 -3.66
N ALA A 109 -8.45 6.69 -2.93
CA ALA A 109 -8.73 8.07 -3.31
C ALA A 109 -7.47 8.96 -3.33
N THR A 110 -6.49 8.67 -2.48
CA THR A 110 -5.21 9.39 -2.45
C THR A 110 -4.33 8.98 -3.61
N ILE A 111 -4.23 7.68 -3.90
CA ILE A 111 -3.49 7.13 -5.03
C ILE A 111 -4.04 7.72 -6.33
N SER A 112 -5.35 7.65 -6.55
CA SER A 112 -5.99 8.20 -7.76
C SER A 112 -5.72 9.70 -7.95
N ARG A 113 -5.72 10.49 -6.87
CA ARG A 113 -5.32 11.91 -6.94
C ARG A 113 -3.85 12.10 -7.30
N LEU A 114 -2.96 11.27 -6.76
CA LEU A 114 -1.53 11.34 -7.06
C LEU A 114 -1.24 10.92 -8.50
N GLU A 115 -1.89 9.87 -8.99
CA GLU A 115 -1.80 9.41 -10.38
C GLU A 115 -2.26 10.50 -11.36
N LYS A 116 -3.40 11.15 -11.07
CA LYS A 116 -3.86 12.28 -11.88
C LYS A 116 -2.85 13.41 -11.93
N ARG A 117 -2.35 13.85 -10.76
CA ARG A 117 -1.34 14.93 -10.69
C ARG A 117 -0.04 14.58 -11.40
N LEU A 118 0.36 13.30 -11.34
CA LEU A 118 1.53 12.81 -12.05
C LEU A 118 1.31 12.85 -13.56
N GLY A 119 0.12 12.46 -14.03
CA GLY A 119 -0.27 12.57 -15.43
C GLY A 119 -0.28 14.01 -15.93
N ASP A 120 -0.90 14.93 -15.16
CA ASP A 120 -0.93 16.36 -15.49
C ASP A 120 0.50 16.93 -15.58
N ALA A 121 1.35 16.65 -14.58
CA ALA A 121 2.75 17.10 -14.58
C ALA A 121 3.59 16.50 -15.72
N ALA A 122 3.32 15.25 -16.12
CA ALA A 122 3.98 14.63 -17.25
C ALA A 122 3.58 15.29 -18.59
N SER A 123 2.32 15.69 -18.73
CA SER A 123 1.84 16.45 -19.90
C SER A 123 2.49 17.83 -19.96
N GLU A 124 2.46 18.58 -18.85
CA GLU A 124 3.10 19.91 -18.76
C GLU A 124 4.60 19.84 -19.09
N LEU A 125 5.30 18.79 -18.64
CA LEU A 125 6.71 18.59 -18.97
C LEU A 125 6.93 18.28 -20.45
N ALA A 126 6.02 17.54 -21.09
CA ALA A 126 6.10 17.26 -22.52
C ALA A 126 5.88 18.54 -23.33
N ASP A 127 4.89 19.34 -22.97
CA ASP A 127 4.59 20.62 -23.61
C ASP A 127 5.77 21.60 -23.46
N ALA A 128 6.31 21.75 -22.24
CA ALA A 128 7.46 22.60 -21.99
C ALA A 128 8.72 22.15 -22.77
N ARG A 129 8.91 20.84 -22.96
CA ARG A 129 10.01 20.32 -23.80
C ARG A 129 9.82 20.65 -25.26
N GLN A 130 8.58 20.59 -25.75
CA GLN A 130 8.27 20.95 -27.14
C GLN A 130 8.51 22.46 -27.36
N GLU A 131 7.99 23.31 -26.48
CA GLU A 131 8.21 24.76 -26.55
C GLU A 131 9.70 25.13 -26.50
N LEU A 132 10.48 24.44 -25.65
CA LEU A 132 11.92 24.65 -25.58
C LEU A 132 12.63 24.23 -26.87
N ALA A 133 12.23 23.12 -27.50
CA ALA A 133 12.78 22.69 -28.79
C ALA A 133 12.47 23.72 -29.89
N ASP A 134 11.22 24.19 -29.97
CA ASP A 134 10.80 25.20 -30.94
C ASP A 134 11.56 26.52 -30.74
N ALA A 135 11.76 26.94 -29.48
CA ALA A 135 12.55 28.14 -29.15
C ALA A 135 14.03 27.98 -29.55
N HIS A 136 14.61 26.79 -29.37
CA HIS A 136 15.98 26.50 -29.83
C HIS A 136 16.11 26.60 -31.34
N ASP A 137 15.15 26.07 -32.09
CA ASP A 137 15.15 26.14 -33.55
C ASP A 137 15.02 27.59 -34.04
N GLN A 138 14.13 28.38 -33.43
CA GLN A 138 14.00 29.82 -33.72
C GLN A 138 15.28 30.59 -33.41
N ALA A 139 15.92 30.32 -32.28
CA ALA A 139 17.19 30.95 -31.93
C ALA A 139 18.30 30.59 -32.93
N ALA A 140 18.36 29.33 -33.38
CA ALA A 140 19.31 28.89 -34.39
C ALA A 140 19.06 29.57 -35.76
N GLU A 141 17.80 29.76 -36.15
CA GLU A 141 17.46 30.50 -37.37
C GLU A 141 17.82 31.98 -37.26
N ALA A 142 17.49 32.62 -36.14
CA ALA A 142 17.82 34.02 -35.88
C ALA A 142 19.34 34.24 -35.92
N GLN A 143 20.12 33.32 -35.36
CA GLN A 143 21.58 33.35 -35.40
C GLN A 143 22.11 33.29 -36.85
N ARG A 144 21.59 32.37 -37.68
CA ARG A 144 21.97 32.29 -39.11
C ARG A 144 21.57 33.54 -39.90
N VAL A 145 20.45 34.17 -39.55
CA VAL A 145 20.04 35.44 -40.17
C VAL A 145 21.00 36.55 -39.76
N ALA A 146 21.34 36.65 -38.48
CA ALA A 146 22.29 37.64 -37.97
C ALA A 146 23.67 37.50 -38.61
N GLU A 147 24.19 36.27 -38.74
CA GLU A 147 25.45 35.99 -39.42
C GLU A 147 25.44 36.45 -40.88
N ARG A 148 24.40 36.10 -41.65
CA ARG A 148 24.24 36.55 -43.04
C ARG A 148 24.12 38.07 -43.18
N LEU A 149 23.44 38.73 -42.25
CA LEU A 149 23.34 40.19 -42.23
C LEU A 149 24.69 40.84 -41.90
N GLY A 150 25.46 40.25 -40.98
CA GLY A 150 26.82 40.69 -40.66
C GLY A 150 27.78 40.57 -41.85
N GLU A 151 27.73 39.47 -42.59
CA GLU A 151 28.50 39.30 -43.82
C GLU A 151 28.13 40.36 -44.88
N ARG A 152 26.83 40.58 -45.11
CA ARG A 152 26.35 41.61 -46.06
C ARG A 152 26.73 43.02 -45.65
N LEU A 153 26.70 43.32 -44.35
CA LEU A 153 27.13 44.60 -43.82
C LEU A 153 28.63 44.81 -44.10
N THR A 154 29.45 43.79 -43.81
CA THR A 154 30.90 43.84 -44.06
C THR A 154 31.21 44.08 -45.55
N ASP A 155 30.54 43.37 -46.45
CA ASP A 155 30.67 43.57 -47.91
C ASP A 155 30.23 44.99 -48.34
N ALA A 156 29.13 45.50 -47.78
CA ALA A 156 28.66 46.85 -48.08
C ALA A 156 29.62 47.93 -47.56
N GLU A 157 30.19 47.74 -46.36
CA GLU A 157 31.20 48.62 -45.77
C GLU A 157 32.49 48.62 -46.60
N GLU A 158 32.94 47.46 -47.08
CA GLU A 158 34.11 47.35 -47.97
C GLU A 158 33.87 48.08 -49.30
N ARG A 159 32.72 47.86 -49.95
CA ARG A 159 32.35 48.58 -51.18
C ARG A 159 32.23 50.09 -50.97
N ALA A 160 31.69 50.54 -49.84
CA ALA A 160 31.63 51.94 -49.49
C ALA A 160 33.04 52.53 -49.31
N GLY A 161 33.94 51.81 -48.62
CA GLY A 161 35.34 52.21 -48.47
C GLY A 161 36.06 52.35 -49.82
N GLN A 162 35.90 51.37 -50.72
CA GLN A 162 36.45 51.44 -52.08
C GLN A 162 35.88 52.62 -52.87
N ALA A 163 34.59 52.90 -52.76
CA ALA A 163 33.95 54.03 -53.43
C ALA A 163 34.50 55.38 -52.91
N ILE A 164 34.69 55.52 -51.58
CA ILE A 164 35.29 56.72 -50.99
C ILE A 164 36.70 56.95 -51.54
N VAL A 165 37.53 55.91 -51.61
CA VAL A 165 38.88 56.01 -52.18
C VAL A 165 38.81 56.43 -53.66
N ARG A 166 37.93 55.82 -54.46
CA ARG A 166 37.81 56.18 -55.89
C ARG A 166 37.31 57.61 -56.10
N VAL A 167 36.40 58.09 -55.25
CA VAL A 167 35.96 59.48 -55.28
C VAL A 167 37.13 60.42 -54.99
N ALA A 168 37.94 60.13 -53.96
CA ALA A 168 39.13 60.93 -53.66
C ALA A 168 40.17 60.92 -54.79
N GLU A 169 40.37 59.77 -55.45
CA GLU A 169 41.22 59.68 -56.65
C GLU A 169 40.67 60.53 -57.81
N LEU A 170 39.37 60.45 -58.09
CA LEU A 170 38.72 61.25 -59.14
C LEU A 170 38.75 62.75 -58.86
N GLU A 171 38.59 63.16 -57.60
CA GLU A 171 38.73 64.56 -57.17
C GLU A 171 40.17 65.04 -57.41
N ALA A 172 41.18 64.23 -57.09
CA ALA A 172 42.58 64.55 -57.37
C ALA A 172 42.87 64.61 -58.89
N GLU A 173 42.32 63.69 -59.68
CA GLU A 173 42.41 63.72 -61.16
C GLU A 173 41.76 65.00 -61.72
N LEU A 174 40.59 65.41 -61.19
CA LEU A 174 39.90 66.65 -61.56
C LEU A 174 40.72 67.90 -61.23
N ASP A 175 41.31 67.97 -60.03
CA ASP A 175 42.17 69.08 -59.62
C ASP A 175 43.37 69.25 -60.56
N VAL A 176 43.99 68.14 -60.97
CA VAL A 176 45.09 68.14 -61.95
C VAL A 176 44.60 68.63 -63.31
N LEU A 177 43.51 68.09 -63.85
CA LEU A 177 42.95 68.51 -65.14
C LEU A 177 42.55 69.98 -65.15
N GLN A 178 41.97 70.47 -64.05
CA GLN A 178 41.61 71.87 -63.89
C GLN A 178 42.85 72.77 -63.87
N ALA A 179 43.93 72.35 -63.19
CA ALA A 179 45.21 73.05 -63.22
C ALA A 179 45.82 73.08 -64.64
N GLU A 180 45.75 71.97 -65.38
CA GLU A 180 46.18 71.90 -66.79
C GLU A 180 45.38 72.84 -67.70
N TRP A 181 44.05 72.87 -67.54
CA TRP A 181 43.18 73.78 -68.29
C TRP A 181 43.53 75.25 -68.01
N GLN A 182 43.68 75.63 -66.74
CA GLN A 182 44.09 76.99 -66.35
C GLN A 182 45.46 77.36 -66.94
N LEU A 183 46.39 76.39 -67.04
CA LEU A 183 47.68 76.58 -67.70
C LEU A 183 47.52 76.80 -69.22
N MET A 184 46.66 76.06 -69.91
CA MET A 184 46.38 76.26 -71.33
C MET A 184 45.66 77.60 -71.59
N GLU A 185 44.70 77.96 -70.75
CA GLU A 185 43.94 79.21 -70.88
C GLU A 185 44.82 80.43 -70.61
N SER A 186 45.74 80.36 -69.64
CA SER A 186 46.74 81.40 -69.44
C SER A 186 47.76 81.49 -70.60
N ARG A 187 48.13 80.38 -71.25
CA ARG A 187 48.95 80.40 -72.48
C ARG A 187 48.23 81.07 -73.65
N THR A 188 46.97 80.75 -73.88
CA THR A 188 46.18 81.32 -74.99
C THR A 188 45.88 82.81 -74.76
N ARG A 189 45.51 83.21 -73.54
CA ARG A 189 45.38 84.64 -73.15
C ARG A 189 46.72 85.38 -73.21
N GLY A 190 47.82 84.72 -72.84
CA GLY A 190 49.17 85.27 -72.99
C GLY A 190 49.63 85.44 -74.44
N SER A 191 49.17 84.57 -75.36
CA SER A 191 49.43 84.70 -76.80
C SER A 191 48.61 85.82 -77.44
N GLY A 192 47.41 86.12 -76.95
CA GLY A 192 46.61 87.26 -77.41
C GLY A 192 47.22 88.63 -77.03
N ARG A 193 48.09 88.67 -76.00
CA ARG A 193 48.76 89.91 -75.54
C ARG A 193 50.11 90.19 -76.21
N LYS A 194 50.54 89.34 -77.16
CA LYS A 194 51.75 89.54 -78.00
C LYS A 194 51.41 89.95 -79.45
N ALA A 195 50.16 90.28 -79.73
CA ALA A 195 49.72 90.81 -81.03
C ALA A 195 49.17 92.24 -80.89
N VAL A 196 49.98 93.14 -80.32
CA VAL A 196 49.92 94.61 -80.49
C VAL A 196 51.35 95.14 -80.40
#